data_AF-A0A084Q7X5-F1
#
_entry.id   AF-A0A084Q7X5-F1
#
_cell.length_a   1.000
_cell.length_b   1.000
_cell.length_c   1.000
_cell.angle_alpha   90.00
_cell.angle_beta   90.00
_cell.angle_gamma   90.00
#
_symmetry.space_group_name_H-M   'P 1'
#
loop_
_entity.id
_entity.type
_entity.pdbx_description
1 polymer ?
#
loop_
_entity_poly.entity_id
_entity_poly.type
_entity_poly.pdbx_seq_one_letter_code
_entity_poly.pdbx_strand_id
1 'polypeptide(L)'
;MSPQEPLPDVAPERTAAVQALADRLSSKSHIYHVFLSSMTLTRVCRGTVVSQLLLEPMHANSRGGIHGAVSATIIDFVTGLAIASWDLRESTGVSVDMHISYLSTARAGDTVEVEARAERVGGNLAVVTIRIAKVEADGGRTLVTLGTHTKQSFTYKIMAEDTPQPRINVSAAEARRLVHEILTGNGVPSPNAHIIAGCLVAADLRGVDTHGMNRIPSYMERIRQNVLDPAAEPAVTHVTPVVAHVDGHNGFGFVAAHRGMAAAVEAAKVYGIGMASVKHSNHFGMSAWAVQQALDADMMSLVFTNSSPALPAWGGREKLMGVSPIACGAPGKDASSDFILDMAPSVAARGKIYKAKRRGEKIPLDWALDSEGRPTDDPEAALGGVMLPMGGPKGSALSIMMDVFSGVLSGSAYAGHVTNPYDPSRPADVGHFLVAIKPDLFMSLDEFRGRMQYLYERVVGSQKMAGVDRIYFPGEIEQITQREREVKGIPLVQAEIDALNEEASRVSARPLQTM
;
A
#
# COMPACT_ATOMS: atom_id res chain seq x y z
N MET A 1 41.04 26.73 5.01
CA MET A 1 40.66 27.35 3.73
C MET A 1 39.46 28.25 3.98
N SER A 2 39.58 29.53 3.64
CA SER A 2 38.60 30.57 3.95
C SER A 2 37.26 30.33 3.25
N PRO A 3 36.10 30.45 3.90
CA PRO A 3 34.83 30.61 3.19
C PRO A 3 34.66 32.09 2.84
N GLN A 4 34.90 32.46 1.58
CA GLN A 4 34.50 33.76 1.04
C GLN A 4 33.12 33.65 0.37
N GLU A 5 32.18 34.36 1.01
CA GLU A 5 30.89 34.95 0.65
C GLU A 5 30.13 34.51 -0.62
N PRO A 6 28.78 34.52 -0.50
CA PRO A 6 28.04 35.35 -1.44
C PRO A 6 27.03 36.26 -0.71
N LEU A 7 27.22 37.57 -0.88
CA LEU A 7 26.16 38.55 -1.11
C LEU A 7 26.66 39.48 -2.23
N PRO A 8 25.82 40.01 -3.15
CA PRO A 8 24.37 40.07 -3.10
C PRO A 8 23.69 39.41 -4.31
N ASP A 9 22.46 38.95 -4.10
CA ASP A 9 21.41 39.24 -5.07
C ASP A 9 20.14 39.45 -4.26
N VAL A 10 19.94 40.68 -3.79
CA VAL A 10 18.62 41.15 -3.37
C VAL A 10 17.86 41.38 -4.68
N ALA A 11 17.57 40.29 -5.40
CA ALA A 11 16.68 40.35 -6.54
C ALA A 11 15.33 40.82 -5.97
N PRO A 12 14.81 41.99 -6.37
CA PRO A 12 13.52 42.48 -5.88
C PRO A 12 12.42 41.43 -6.06
N GLU A 13 12.52 40.62 -7.11
CA GLU A 13 11.66 39.49 -7.42
C GLU A 13 11.69 38.39 -6.34
N ARG A 14 12.87 38.01 -5.81
CA ARG A 14 12.99 36.99 -4.75
C ARG A 14 12.39 37.49 -3.45
N THR A 15 12.64 38.76 -3.12
CA THR A 15 12.06 39.38 -1.92
C THR A 15 10.53 39.41 -2.03
N ALA A 16 10.00 39.82 -3.18
CA ALA A 16 8.56 39.82 -3.44
C ALA A 16 7.95 38.41 -3.37
N ALA A 17 8.60 37.40 -3.95
CA ALA A 17 8.13 36.01 -3.92
C ALA A 17 8.10 35.43 -2.50
N VAL A 18 9.16 35.65 -1.72
CA VAL A 18 9.23 35.18 -0.32
C VAL A 18 8.23 35.93 0.56
N GLN A 19 8.02 37.23 0.32
CA GLN A 19 6.99 38.01 1.02
C GLN A 19 5.58 37.48 0.69
N ALA A 20 5.28 37.24 -0.58
CA ALA A 20 3.99 36.67 -0.98
C ALA A 20 3.73 35.28 -0.36
N LEU A 21 4.78 34.46 -0.22
CA LEU A 21 4.69 33.20 0.50
C LEU A 21 4.42 33.41 2.00
N ALA A 22 5.12 34.34 2.64
CA ALA A 22 4.91 34.68 4.04
C ALA A 22 3.46 35.11 4.30
N ASP A 23 2.92 36.01 3.48
CA ASP A 23 1.54 36.50 3.58
C ASP A 23 0.51 35.36 3.38
N ARG A 24 0.78 34.47 2.42
CA ARG A 24 -0.06 33.28 2.17
C ARG A 24 -0.03 32.28 3.32
N LEU A 25 1.13 32.05 3.93
CA LEU A 25 1.24 31.16 5.09
C LEU A 25 0.51 31.75 6.30
N SER A 26 0.69 33.05 6.55
CA SER A 26 0.03 33.76 7.65
C SER A 26 -1.50 33.78 7.49
N SER A 27 -2.02 34.00 6.27
CA SER A 27 -3.47 33.99 6.03
C SER A 27 -4.13 32.61 6.15
N LYS A 28 -3.39 31.52 5.92
CA LYS A 28 -3.92 30.14 6.01
C LYS A 28 -3.78 29.51 7.39
N SER A 29 -2.94 30.06 8.27
CA SER A 29 -2.65 29.49 9.59
C SER A 29 -2.98 30.49 10.69
N HIS A 30 -3.98 30.18 11.50
CA HIS A 30 -4.32 31.00 12.66
C HIS A 30 -3.14 31.13 13.64
N ILE A 31 -2.29 30.09 13.75
CA ILE A 31 -1.10 30.11 14.60
C ILE A 31 -0.07 31.13 14.09
N TYR A 32 0.23 31.13 12.79
CA TYR A 32 1.15 32.12 12.21
C TYR A 32 0.56 33.53 12.28
N HIS A 33 -0.73 33.67 11.98
CA HIS A 33 -1.41 34.96 12.10
C HIS A 33 -1.34 35.52 13.52
N VAL A 34 -1.54 34.69 14.55
CA VAL A 34 -1.53 35.13 15.95
C VAL A 34 -0.10 35.44 16.43
N PHE A 35 0.85 34.54 16.22
CA PHE A 35 2.19 34.69 16.81
C PHE A 35 3.20 35.50 15.98
N LEU A 36 2.93 35.70 14.68
CA LEU A 36 3.91 36.30 13.75
C LEU A 36 3.35 37.55 13.05
N SER A 37 2.24 38.11 13.52
CA SER A 37 1.58 39.28 12.90
C SER A 37 2.48 40.51 12.78
N SER A 38 3.38 40.74 13.74
CA SER A 38 4.34 41.84 13.73
C SER A 38 5.70 41.48 13.14
N MET A 39 5.83 40.28 12.54
CA MET A 39 7.08 39.81 11.95
C MET A 39 7.34 40.49 10.60
N THR A 40 8.53 41.03 10.41
CA THR A 40 8.93 41.73 9.18
C THR A 40 10.18 41.10 8.56
N LEU A 41 10.20 40.94 7.23
CA LEU A 41 11.40 40.48 6.51
C LEU A 41 12.36 41.65 6.33
N THR A 42 13.58 41.54 6.85
CA THR A 42 14.59 42.60 6.77
C THR A 42 15.63 42.33 5.69
N ARG A 43 15.91 41.06 5.38
CA ARG A 43 16.84 40.67 4.31
C ARG A 43 16.45 39.32 3.72
N VAL A 44 16.38 39.24 2.39
CA VAL A 44 16.15 37.99 1.66
C VAL A 44 17.26 37.82 0.63
N CYS A 45 17.95 36.69 0.70
CA CYS A 45 18.99 36.27 -0.25
C CYS A 45 18.77 34.82 -0.61
N ARG A 46 19.46 34.30 -1.64
CA ARG A 46 19.31 32.91 -2.03
C ARG A 46 19.66 31.98 -0.86
N GLY A 47 18.67 31.24 -0.35
CA GLY A 47 18.84 30.32 0.77
C GLY A 47 18.97 30.97 2.14
N THR A 48 18.81 32.29 2.28
CA THR A 48 18.90 32.98 3.57
C THR A 48 17.77 33.99 3.72
N VAL A 49 17.09 33.96 4.87
CA VAL A 49 16.05 34.92 5.24
C VAL A 49 16.36 35.45 6.62
N VAL A 50 16.38 36.77 6.76
CA VAL A 50 16.45 37.48 8.03
C VAL A 50 15.16 38.23 8.26
N SER A 51 14.65 38.14 9.48
CA SER A 51 13.40 38.74 9.89
C SER A 51 13.47 39.26 11.31
N GLN A 52 12.58 40.18 11.68
CA GLN A 52 12.48 40.73 13.02
C GLN A 52 11.05 40.61 13.54
N LEU A 53 10.91 40.33 14.83
CA LEU A 53 9.63 40.24 15.53
C LEU A 53 9.72 40.99 16.87
N LEU A 54 8.76 41.87 17.14
CA LEU A 54 8.58 42.47 18.46
C LEU A 54 7.84 41.49 19.36
N LEU A 55 8.43 41.14 20.50
CA LEU A 55 7.78 40.22 21.43
C LEU A 55 6.69 40.92 22.24
N GLU A 56 5.49 40.37 22.23
CA GLU A 56 4.34 40.84 22.99
C GLU A 56 4.06 39.92 24.19
N PRO A 57 3.21 40.32 25.15
CA PRO A 57 2.85 39.45 26.27
C PRO A 57 2.32 38.08 25.85
N MET A 58 1.64 37.99 24.69
CA MET A 58 1.15 36.72 24.15
C MET A 58 2.28 35.75 23.73
N HIS A 59 3.49 36.26 23.48
CA HIS A 59 4.64 35.44 23.11
C HIS A 59 5.37 34.84 24.32
N ALA A 60 5.02 35.28 25.54
CA ALA A 60 5.71 34.88 26.76
C ALA A 60 5.12 33.61 27.39
N ASN A 61 5.98 32.85 28.08
CA ASN A 61 5.60 31.74 28.95
C ASN A 61 5.29 32.24 30.37
N SER A 62 4.93 31.32 31.28
CA SER A 62 4.59 31.62 32.68
C SER A 62 5.73 32.27 33.49
N ARG A 63 6.96 32.29 32.98
CA ARG A 63 8.14 32.94 33.58
C ARG A 63 8.53 34.24 32.87
N GLY A 64 7.70 34.75 31.96
CA GLY A 64 7.90 36.02 31.26
C GLY A 64 8.93 36.01 30.13
N GLY A 65 9.48 34.84 29.77
CA GLY A 65 10.39 34.65 28.63
C GLY A 65 9.66 34.12 27.40
N ILE A 66 10.24 34.23 26.20
CA ILE A 66 9.66 33.68 24.97
C ILE A 66 9.26 32.21 25.16
N HIS A 67 8.04 31.87 24.78
CA HIS A 67 7.52 30.52 24.92
C HIS A 67 8.17 29.59 23.90
N GLY A 68 8.54 28.36 24.32
CA GLY A 68 9.14 27.37 23.43
C GLY A 68 8.33 27.07 22.16
N ALA A 69 6.99 27.02 22.25
CA ALA A 69 6.08 26.90 21.13
C ALA A 69 6.13 28.10 20.15
N VAL A 70 6.37 29.32 20.65
CA VAL A 70 6.56 30.50 19.81
C VAL A 70 7.88 30.38 19.05
N SER A 71 8.97 29.99 19.73
CA SER A 71 10.25 29.72 19.05
C SER A 71 10.13 28.62 17.99
N ALA A 72 9.40 27.54 18.28
CA ALA A 72 9.15 26.47 17.32
C ALA A 72 8.33 26.96 16.11
N THR A 73 7.32 27.81 16.35
CA THR A 73 6.50 28.43 15.30
C THR A 73 7.32 29.34 14.40
N ILE A 74 8.17 30.18 15.00
CA ILE A 74 9.12 31.03 14.28
C ILE A 74 10.01 30.16 13.38
N ILE A 75 10.63 29.11 13.95
CA ILE A 75 11.51 28.18 13.24
C ILE A 75 10.78 27.52 12.06
N ASP A 76 9.57 26.99 12.28
CA ASP A 76 8.78 26.35 11.22
C ASP A 76 8.50 27.29 10.05
N PHE A 77 8.09 28.51 10.38
CA PHE A 77 7.76 29.55 9.42
C PHE A 77 8.98 29.99 8.61
N VAL A 78 10.06 30.43 9.27
CA VAL A 78 11.26 30.94 8.57
C VAL A 78 12.01 29.85 7.79
N THR A 79 11.88 28.58 8.20
CA THR A 79 12.42 27.45 7.44
C THR A 79 11.79 27.38 6.06
N GLY A 80 10.46 27.51 5.99
CA GLY A 80 9.74 27.53 4.72
C GLY A 80 10.19 28.67 3.82
N LEU A 81 10.40 29.86 4.41
CA LEU A 81 10.87 31.04 3.69
C LEU A 81 12.31 30.89 3.18
N ALA A 82 13.21 30.32 3.98
CA ALA A 82 14.61 30.07 3.58
C ALA A 82 14.73 29.03 2.46
N ILE A 83 13.84 28.02 2.44
CA ILE A 83 13.78 27.06 1.33
C ILE A 83 13.23 27.75 0.08
N ALA A 84 12.13 28.50 0.19
CA ALA A 84 11.56 29.23 -0.93
C ALA A 84 12.52 30.27 -1.50
N SER A 85 13.35 30.90 -0.65
CA SER A 85 14.37 31.82 -1.13
C SER A 85 15.48 31.10 -1.91
N TRP A 86 15.61 29.77 -1.88
CA TRP A 86 16.62 29.03 -2.65
C TRP A 86 16.27 28.91 -4.14
N ASP A 87 15.03 28.61 -4.48
CA ASP A 87 14.56 28.28 -5.83
C ASP A 87 13.19 28.85 -6.22
N LEU A 88 12.64 29.77 -5.41
CA LEU A 88 11.37 30.47 -5.65
C LEU A 88 10.13 29.56 -5.69
N ARG A 89 10.21 28.37 -5.09
CA ARG A 89 9.05 27.48 -4.96
C ARG A 89 7.94 28.12 -4.12
N GLU A 90 6.73 27.69 -4.41
CA GLU A 90 5.53 28.10 -3.68
C GLU A 90 5.21 27.24 -2.46
N SER A 91 5.78 26.04 -2.34
CA SER A 91 5.53 25.11 -1.24
C SER A 91 6.71 25.06 -0.27
N THR A 92 6.43 24.95 1.03
CA THR A 92 7.46 24.90 2.08
C THR A 92 7.90 23.47 2.44
N GLY A 93 7.19 22.46 1.94
CA GLY A 93 7.39 21.05 2.32
C GLY A 93 6.80 20.70 3.68
N VAL A 94 6.93 19.43 4.07
CA VAL A 94 6.51 18.94 5.41
C VAL A 94 7.71 18.82 6.33
N SER A 95 7.53 19.17 7.59
CA SER A 95 8.54 19.00 8.64
C SER A 95 8.84 17.52 8.85
N VAL A 96 10.11 17.13 8.74
CA VAL A 96 10.62 15.76 8.98
C VAL A 96 11.13 15.65 10.40
N ASP A 97 11.96 16.60 10.81
CA ASP A 97 12.53 16.70 12.15
C ASP A 97 12.82 18.16 12.48
N MET A 98 12.72 18.51 13.76
CA MET A 98 13.05 19.84 14.27
C MET A 98 13.78 19.71 15.59
N HIS A 99 15.00 20.23 15.64
CA HIS A 99 15.83 20.29 16.84
C HIS A 99 15.91 21.74 17.31
N ILE A 100 15.55 21.99 18.57
CA ILE A 100 15.55 23.32 19.17
C ILE A 100 16.40 23.28 20.45
N SER A 101 17.37 24.17 20.52
CA SER A 101 18.18 24.42 21.73
C SER A 101 17.90 25.82 22.26
N TYR A 102 17.41 25.91 23.50
CA TYR A 102 17.15 27.16 24.18
C TYR A 102 18.38 27.56 25.00
N LEU A 103 19.02 28.68 24.63
CA LEU A 103 20.32 29.09 25.18
C LEU A 103 20.22 30.26 26.15
N SER A 104 19.30 31.18 25.88
CA SER A 104 18.94 32.29 26.77
C SER A 104 17.47 32.66 26.57
N THR A 105 17.03 33.84 27.01
CA THR A 105 15.64 34.27 26.90
C THR A 105 15.54 35.70 26.38
N ALA A 106 14.45 35.98 25.66
CA ALA A 106 13.94 37.33 25.39
C ALA A 106 12.58 37.48 26.08
N ARG A 107 12.19 38.71 26.41
CA ARG A 107 10.95 39.04 27.13
C ARG A 107 10.03 39.90 26.26
N ALA A 108 8.77 40.03 26.67
CA ALA A 108 7.86 40.99 26.03
C ALA A 108 8.47 42.40 26.07
N GLY A 109 8.42 43.11 24.94
CA GLY A 109 9.09 44.38 24.69
C GLY A 109 10.45 44.26 24.01
N ASP A 110 11.09 43.08 24.02
CA ASP A 110 12.33 42.83 23.28
C ASP A 110 12.02 42.58 21.79
N THR A 111 12.90 43.06 20.90
CA THR A 111 12.91 42.67 19.49
C THR A 111 13.83 41.46 19.31
N VAL A 112 13.34 40.43 18.63
CA VAL A 112 14.17 39.30 18.20
C VAL A 112 14.45 39.35 16.71
N GLU A 113 15.71 39.15 16.34
CA GLU A 113 16.17 38.95 14.97
C GLU A 113 16.31 37.44 14.71
N VAL A 114 15.73 36.98 13.62
CA VAL A 114 15.69 35.56 13.23
C VAL A 114 16.40 35.41 11.90
N GLU A 115 17.53 34.71 11.89
CA GLU A 115 18.27 34.35 10.70
C GLU A 115 18.07 32.86 10.40
N ALA A 116 17.50 32.56 9.23
CA ALA A 116 17.32 31.20 8.73
C ALA A 116 18.18 31.00 7.48
N ARG A 117 19.03 29.97 7.49
CA ARG A 117 19.96 29.62 6.42
C ARG A 117 19.75 28.19 5.96
N ALA A 118 19.39 28.01 4.70
CA ALA A 118 19.33 26.71 4.06
C ALA A 118 20.75 26.19 3.82
N GLU A 119 21.15 25.18 4.58
CA GLU A 119 22.44 24.51 4.44
C GLU A 119 22.46 23.60 3.21
N ARG A 120 21.31 22.99 2.92
CA ARG A 120 21.12 22.11 1.76
C ARG A 120 19.67 22.16 1.31
N VAL A 121 19.44 22.33 0.02
CA VAL A 121 18.12 22.16 -0.63
C VAL A 121 18.29 21.19 -1.79
N GLY A 122 17.88 19.93 -1.60
CA GLY A 122 17.84 18.90 -2.63
C GLY A 122 16.45 18.69 -3.22
N GLY A 123 16.30 17.72 -4.13
CA GLY A 123 15.02 17.41 -4.78
C GLY A 123 13.91 17.01 -3.80
N ASN A 124 14.25 16.20 -2.78
CA ASN A 124 13.29 15.67 -1.83
C ASN A 124 13.48 16.19 -0.39
N LEU A 125 14.62 16.79 -0.04
CA LEU A 125 14.93 17.15 1.35
C LEU A 125 15.66 18.49 1.42
N ALA A 126 15.30 19.31 2.39
CA ALA A 126 16.00 20.54 2.73
C ALA A 126 16.32 20.57 4.23
N VAL A 127 17.52 21.05 4.57
CA VAL A 127 17.97 21.23 5.95
C VAL A 127 18.30 22.70 6.14
N VAL A 128 17.70 23.32 7.15
CA VAL A 128 17.84 24.74 7.47
C VAL A 128 18.33 24.90 8.91
N THR A 129 19.29 25.80 9.11
CA THR A 129 19.72 26.26 10.44
C THR A 129 19.08 27.60 10.75
N ILE A 130 18.64 27.78 11.99
CA ILE A 130 17.90 28.97 12.44
C ILE A 130 18.56 29.50 13.71
N ARG A 131 18.76 30.82 13.76
CA ARG A 131 19.26 31.53 14.92
C ARG A 131 18.24 32.61 15.30
N ILE A 132 17.67 32.51 16.49
CA ILE A 132 16.82 33.55 17.08
C ILE A 132 17.69 34.28 18.11
N ALA A 133 17.93 35.57 17.90
CA ALA A 133 18.73 36.41 18.79
C ALA A 133 17.94 37.64 19.26
N LYS A 134 18.07 38.00 20.54
CA LYS A 134 17.60 39.27 21.07
C LYS A 134 18.49 40.39 20.54
N VAL A 135 17.87 41.47 20.05
CA VAL A 135 18.57 42.71 19.68
C VAL A 135 18.73 43.56 20.93
N GLU A 136 19.98 43.84 21.31
CA GLU A 136 20.33 44.67 22.47
C GLU A 136 20.32 46.16 22.11
N ALA A 137 20.24 47.02 23.12
CA ALA A 137 20.14 48.48 22.93
C ALA A 137 21.38 49.09 22.23
N ASP A 138 22.54 48.44 22.31
CA ASP A 138 23.78 48.81 21.63
C ASP A 138 23.90 48.23 20.20
N GLY A 139 22.87 47.51 19.73
CA GLY A 139 22.87 46.79 18.46
C GLY A 139 23.51 45.40 18.51
N GLY A 140 23.97 44.94 19.68
CA GLY A 140 24.44 43.58 19.90
C GLY A 140 23.34 42.52 19.70
N ARG A 141 23.74 41.28 19.44
CA ARG A 141 22.83 40.13 19.34
C ARG A 141 23.13 39.10 20.42
N THR A 142 22.19 38.88 21.32
CA THR A 142 22.27 37.80 22.32
C THR A 142 21.48 36.59 21.83
N LEU A 143 22.16 35.45 21.64
CA LEU A 143 21.52 34.25 21.08
C LEU A 143 20.51 33.64 22.07
N VAL A 144 19.25 33.52 21.66
CA VAL A 144 18.12 33.02 22.46
C VAL A 144 17.84 31.55 22.13
N THR A 145 17.76 31.23 20.85
CA THR A 145 17.43 29.87 20.39
C THR A 145 18.24 29.51 19.16
N LEU A 146 18.76 28.28 19.13
CA LEU A 146 19.33 27.66 17.94
C LEU A 146 18.38 26.56 17.45
N GLY A 147 18.06 26.58 16.17
CA GLY A 147 17.21 25.60 15.51
C GLY A 147 17.95 24.89 14.39
N THR A 148 17.66 23.61 14.20
CA THR A 148 17.85 22.90 12.94
C THR A 148 16.51 22.30 12.56
N HIS A 149 16.09 22.52 11.32
CA HIS A 149 14.81 22.05 10.84
C HIS A 149 14.97 21.43 9.46
N THR A 150 14.56 20.16 9.35
CA THR A 150 14.54 19.42 8.10
C THR A 150 13.13 19.39 7.55
N LYS A 151 12.95 19.80 6.28
CA LYS A 151 11.68 19.66 5.56
C LYS A 151 11.83 18.78 4.33
N GLN A 152 10.86 17.92 4.09
CA GLN A 152 10.75 17.14 2.87
C GLN A 152 10.05 17.99 1.79
N SER A 153 10.76 18.23 0.70
CA SER A 153 10.27 18.97 -0.47
C SER A 153 9.38 18.08 -1.32
N PHE A 154 8.09 18.39 -1.42
CA PHE A 154 7.25 17.87 -2.48
C PHE A 154 7.46 18.72 -3.74
N THR A 155 8.35 18.30 -4.63
CA THR A 155 8.21 18.59 -6.07
C THR A 155 7.18 17.64 -6.68
N TYR A 156 6.07 17.46 -5.96
CA TYR A 156 4.90 16.70 -6.36
C TYR A 156 3.78 17.72 -6.50
N LYS A 157 3.16 17.76 -7.69
CA LYS A 157 1.83 18.36 -7.86
C LYS A 157 0.98 17.89 -6.68
N ILE A 158 0.44 18.85 -5.93
CA ILE A 158 -0.48 18.61 -4.83
C ILE A 158 -1.63 17.76 -5.39
N MET A 159 -1.66 16.47 -5.07
CA MET A 159 -2.90 15.72 -5.03
C MET A 159 -3.49 15.95 -3.64
N ALA A 160 -4.71 16.48 -3.67
CA ALA A 160 -5.43 17.06 -2.55
C ALA A 160 -5.68 16.08 -1.39
N GLU A 161 -5.99 16.69 -0.25
CA GLU A 161 -6.70 16.15 0.90
C GLU A 161 -7.63 14.98 0.54
N ASP A 162 -7.56 13.89 1.31
CA ASP A 162 -8.53 12.78 1.26
C ASP A 162 -9.85 13.24 1.93
N THR A 163 -10.49 14.24 1.32
CA THR A 163 -11.93 14.12 1.09
C THR A 163 -12.04 12.79 0.33
N PRO A 164 -12.79 11.76 0.82
CA PRO A 164 -12.83 10.47 0.15
C PRO A 164 -13.04 10.72 -1.33
N GLN A 165 -12.03 10.41 -2.15
CA GLN A 165 -12.13 10.70 -3.58
C GLN A 165 -13.43 10.07 -4.06
N PRO A 166 -14.28 10.84 -4.75
CA PRO A 166 -15.57 10.34 -5.17
C PRO A 166 -15.33 9.04 -5.94
N ARG A 167 -15.86 7.94 -5.41
CA ARG A 167 -15.72 6.64 -6.05
C ARG A 167 -16.67 6.62 -7.22
N ILE A 168 -16.15 6.24 -8.37
CA ILE A 168 -16.90 6.14 -9.61
C ILE A 168 -17.14 4.66 -9.85
N ASN A 169 -18.42 4.30 -10.02
CA ASN A 169 -18.81 2.91 -10.19
C ASN A 169 -18.72 2.50 -11.66
N VAL A 170 -18.27 1.27 -11.87
CA VAL A 170 -18.11 0.67 -13.20
C VAL A 170 -18.82 -0.68 -13.20
N SER A 171 -19.62 -0.96 -14.22
CA SER A 171 -20.31 -2.26 -14.30
C SER A 171 -19.32 -3.41 -14.47
N ALA A 172 -19.63 -4.59 -13.91
CA ALA A 172 -18.78 -5.77 -14.07
C ALA A 172 -18.59 -6.18 -15.54
N ALA A 173 -19.60 -5.96 -16.39
CA ALA A 173 -19.53 -6.24 -17.81
C ALA A 173 -18.52 -5.32 -18.51
N GLU A 174 -18.56 -4.02 -18.22
CA GLU A 174 -17.63 -3.05 -18.78
C GLU A 174 -16.19 -3.26 -18.28
N ALA A 175 -16.02 -3.59 -16.99
CA ALA A 175 -14.73 -3.96 -16.43
C ALA A 175 -14.12 -5.19 -17.14
N ARG A 176 -14.91 -6.26 -17.32
CA ARG A 176 -14.46 -7.47 -18.05
C ARG A 176 -14.10 -7.16 -19.49
N ARG A 177 -14.91 -6.36 -20.19
CA ARG A 177 -14.66 -5.93 -21.57
C ARG A 177 -13.31 -5.21 -21.65
N LEU A 178 -13.09 -4.17 -20.85
CA LEU A 178 -11.87 -3.38 -20.91
C LEU A 178 -10.63 -4.25 -20.65
N VAL A 179 -10.68 -5.06 -19.58
CA VAL A 179 -9.55 -5.93 -19.21
C VAL A 179 -9.26 -6.95 -20.33
N HIS A 180 -10.29 -7.53 -20.92
CA HIS A 180 -10.14 -8.46 -22.05
C HIS A 180 -9.52 -7.78 -23.29
N GLU A 181 -9.97 -6.58 -23.65
CA GLU A 181 -9.41 -5.81 -24.77
C GLU A 181 -7.94 -5.42 -24.52
N ILE A 182 -7.59 -4.99 -23.30
CA ILE A 182 -6.20 -4.67 -22.94
C ILE A 182 -5.31 -5.92 -23.08
N LEU A 183 -5.75 -7.05 -22.54
CA LEU A 183 -5.00 -8.30 -22.58
C LEU A 183 -4.80 -8.78 -24.03
N THR A 184 -5.87 -8.83 -24.82
CA THR A 184 -5.80 -9.27 -26.21
C THR A 184 -4.96 -8.33 -27.08
N GLY A 185 -5.05 -7.02 -26.84
CA GLY A 185 -4.20 -6.02 -27.49
C GLY A 185 -2.70 -6.16 -27.16
N ASN A 186 -2.36 -6.80 -26.04
CA ASN A 186 -0.98 -7.13 -25.65
C ASN A 186 -0.60 -8.59 -25.99
N GLY A 187 -1.31 -9.23 -26.92
CA GLY A 187 -0.95 -10.56 -27.45
C GLY A 187 -1.45 -11.75 -26.64
N VAL A 188 -2.29 -11.54 -25.62
CA VAL A 188 -2.89 -12.64 -24.87
C VAL A 188 -4.00 -13.29 -25.70
N PRO A 189 -4.00 -14.63 -25.89
CA PRO A 189 -5.07 -15.32 -26.59
C PRO A 189 -6.44 -15.05 -25.95
N SER A 190 -7.46 -14.80 -26.79
CA SER A 190 -8.81 -14.43 -26.31
C SER A 190 -9.40 -15.37 -25.25
N PRO A 191 -9.28 -16.72 -25.35
CA PRO A 191 -9.74 -17.62 -24.29
C PRO A 191 -9.03 -17.39 -22.95
N ASN A 192 -7.73 -17.12 -22.97
CA ASN A 192 -6.94 -16.86 -21.76
C ASN A 192 -7.26 -15.48 -21.19
N ALA A 193 -7.43 -14.47 -22.06
CA ALA A 193 -7.88 -13.15 -21.66
C ALA A 193 -9.25 -13.19 -20.97
N HIS A 194 -10.16 -14.07 -21.40
CA HIS A 194 -11.45 -14.27 -20.75
C HIS A 194 -11.29 -14.81 -19.32
N ILE A 195 -10.43 -15.81 -19.12
CA ILE A 195 -10.12 -16.37 -17.79
C ILE A 195 -9.53 -15.28 -16.89
N ILE A 196 -8.49 -14.59 -17.34
CA ILE A 196 -7.78 -13.57 -16.57
C ILE A 196 -8.73 -12.42 -16.20
N ALA A 197 -9.47 -11.88 -17.16
CA ALA A 197 -10.44 -10.81 -16.93
C ALA A 197 -11.54 -11.24 -15.94
N GLY A 198 -12.04 -12.46 -16.09
CA GLY A 198 -13.01 -13.04 -15.14
C GLY A 198 -12.47 -13.08 -13.72
N CYS A 199 -11.23 -13.54 -13.53
CA CYS A 199 -10.60 -13.66 -12.21
C CYS A 199 -10.34 -12.29 -11.55
N LEU A 200 -9.83 -11.32 -12.31
CA LEU A 200 -9.55 -9.98 -11.80
C LEU A 200 -10.84 -9.26 -11.39
N VAL A 201 -11.86 -9.30 -12.25
CA VAL A 201 -13.15 -8.69 -11.94
C VAL A 201 -13.85 -9.43 -10.80
N ALA A 202 -13.68 -10.74 -10.67
CA ALA A 202 -14.20 -11.51 -9.54
C ALA A 202 -13.57 -11.08 -8.19
N ALA A 203 -12.29 -10.70 -8.17
CA ALA A 203 -11.64 -10.14 -6.99
C ALA A 203 -12.21 -8.76 -6.64
N ASP A 204 -12.39 -7.87 -7.63
CA ASP A 204 -13.02 -6.57 -7.42
C ASP A 204 -14.46 -6.69 -6.94
N LEU A 205 -15.26 -7.60 -7.50
CA LEU A 205 -16.63 -7.83 -7.04
C LEU A 205 -16.66 -8.29 -5.57
N ARG A 206 -15.72 -9.15 -5.16
CA ARG A 206 -15.62 -9.63 -3.78
C ARG A 206 -15.00 -8.62 -2.80
N GLY A 207 -14.58 -7.45 -3.28
CA GLY A 207 -13.93 -6.42 -2.45
C GLY A 207 -12.45 -6.69 -2.14
N VAL A 208 -11.83 -7.62 -2.88
CA VAL A 208 -10.39 -7.93 -2.80
C VAL A 208 -9.64 -7.07 -3.81
N ASP A 209 -9.80 -5.75 -3.67
CA ASP A 209 -9.40 -4.72 -4.64
C ASP A 209 -7.88 -4.75 -4.96
N THR A 210 -7.06 -5.29 -4.05
CA THR A 210 -5.60 -5.43 -4.22
C THR A 210 -5.19 -6.49 -5.24
N HIS A 211 -6.12 -7.39 -5.62
CA HIS A 211 -5.90 -8.48 -6.57
C HIS A 211 -6.83 -8.38 -7.79
N GLY A 212 -7.52 -7.25 -7.97
CA GLY A 212 -8.42 -6.98 -9.09
C GLY A 212 -7.76 -6.28 -10.28
N MET A 213 -8.57 -5.63 -11.12
CA MET A 213 -8.11 -5.11 -12.41
C MET A 213 -7.05 -4.02 -12.32
N ASN A 214 -6.89 -3.37 -11.16
CA ASN A 214 -5.81 -2.41 -10.89
C ASN A 214 -4.40 -3.03 -10.98
N ARG A 215 -4.30 -4.35 -11.12
CA ARG A 215 -3.05 -5.07 -11.41
C ARG A 215 -2.64 -5.04 -12.88
N ILE A 216 -3.54 -4.69 -13.79
CA ILE A 216 -3.28 -4.73 -15.24
C ILE A 216 -2.02 -3.95 -15.65
N PRO A 217 -1.79 -2.70 -15.21
CA PRO A 217 -0.57 -1.98 -15.58
C PRO A 217 0.72 -2.74 -15.23
N SER A 218 0.76 -3.39 -14.05
CA SER A 218 1.92 -4.19 -13.64
C SER A 218 2.13 -5.42 -14.53
N TYR A 219 1.06 -6.09 -14.96
CA TYR A 219 1.18 -7.23 -15.87
C TYR A 219 1.59 -6.81 -17.27
N MET A 220 1.04 -5.70 -17.77
CA MET A 220 1.38 -5.20 -19.09
C MET A 220 2.85 -4.77 -19.14
N GLU A 221 3.36 -4.18 -18.06
CA GLU A 221 4.78 -3.87 -17.96
C GLU A 221 5.67 -5.12 -18.00
N ARG A 222 5.28 -6.20 -17.31
CA ARG A 222 6.01 -7.47 -17.37
C ARG A 222 6.03 -8.10 -18.77
N ILE A 223 4.93 -7.98 -19.52
CA ILE A 223 4.88 -8.41 -20.93
C ILE A 223 5.85 -7.58 -21.76
N ARG A 224 5.83 -6.25 -21.61
CA ARG A 224 6.71 -5.33 -22.35
C ARG A 224 8.20 -5.58 -22.07
N GLN A 225 8.53 -5.99 -20.84
CA GLN A 225 9.90 -6.37 -20.45
C GLN A 225 10.25 -7.83 -20.79
N ASN A 226 9.37 -8.59 -21.46
CA ASN A 226 9.55 -10.00 -21.83
C ASN A 226 9.82 -10.93 -20.64
N VAL A 227 9.33 -10.58 -19.45
CA VAL A 227 9.44 -11.42 -18.23
C VAL A 227 8.13 -12.12 -17.87
N LEU A 228 7.10 -11.95 -18.70
CA LEU A 228 5.86 -12.71 -18.71
C LEU A 228 5.48 -12.96 -20.18
N ASP A 229 5.24 -14.22 -20.55
CA ASP A 229 4.82 -14.58 -21.90
C ASP A 229 3.29 -14.43 -22.03
N PRO A 230 2.78 -13.50 -22.86
CA PRO A 230 1.34 -13.31 -23.02
C PRO A 230 0.65 -14.48 -23.74
N ALA A 231 1.37 -15.23 -24.57
CA ALA A 231 0.83 -16.29 -25.43
C ALA A 231 1.10 -17.71 -24.92
N ALA A 232 1.84 -17.85 -23.81
CA ALA A 232 2.13 -19.13 -23.20
C ALA A 232 0.86 -19.91 -22.82
N GLU A 233 0.81 -21.16 -23.28
CA GLU A 233 -0.21 -22.14 -22.89
C GLU A 233 0.38 -23.13 -21.88
N PRO A 234 -0.28 -23.35 -20.73
CA PRO A 234 0.18 -24.32 -19.74
C PRO A 234 0.14 -25.74 -20.28
N ALA A 235 1.23 -26.48 -20.13
CA ALA A 235 1.30 -27.89 -20.50
C ALA A 235 0.91 -28.79 -19.31
N VAL A 236 -0.19 -29.53 -19.45
CA VAL A 236 -0.67 -30.47 -18.43
C VAL A 236 -0.21 -31.88 -18.75
N THR A 237 0.49 -32.51 -17.81
CA THR A 237 0.94 -33.91 -17.89
C THR A 237 0.38 -34.69 -16.71
N HIS A 238 -0.31 -35.80 -16.97
CA HIS A 238 -0.78 -36.69 -15.91
C HIS A 238 0.38 -37.59 -15.46
N VAL A 239 0.78 -37.47 -14.21
CA VAL A 239 1.84 -38.29 -13.59
C VAL A 239 1.24 -39.61 -13.10
N THR A 240 0.03 -39.54 -12.56
CA THR A 240 -0.80 -40.69 -12.20
C THR A 240 -2.25 -40.37 -12.56
N PRO A 241 -3.20 -41.31 -12.47
CA PRO A 241 -4.62 -41.00 -12.72
C PRO A 241 -5.20 -39.90 -11.82
N VAL A 242 -4.57 -39.59 -10.68
CA VAL A 242 -5.03 -38.59 -9.71
C VAL A 242 -4.07 -37.41 -9.52
N VAL A 243 -2.94 -37.40 -10.23
CA VAL A 243 -1.92 -36.34 -10.09
C VAL A 243 -1.57 -35.78 -11.46
N ALA A 244 -1.74 -34.48 -11.62
CA ALA A 244 -1.27 -33.71 -12.75
C ALA A 244 -0.07 -32.83 -12.38
N HIS A 245 0.83 -32.66 -13.33
CA HIS A 245 1.88 -31.66 -13.29
C HIS A 245 1.61 -30.65 -14.41
N VAL A 246 1.69 -29.36 -14.09
CA VAL A 246 1.43 -28.26 -15.02
C VAL A 246 2.67 -27.39 -15.11
N ASP A 247 3.26 -27.29 -16.30
CA ASP A 247 4.28 -26.28 -16.60
C ASP A 247 3.58 -25.03 -17.15
N GLY A 248 3.69 -23.91 -16.43
CA GLY A 248 3.08 -22.64 -16.80
C GLY A 248 3.79 -21.90 -17.94
N HIS A 249 4.99 -22.34 -18.35
CA HIS A 249 5.79 -21.74 -19.42
C HIS A 249 5.98 -20.22 -19.26
N ASN A 250 6.11 -19.74 -18.02
CA ASN A 250 6.20 -18.32 -17.68
C ASN A 250 5.02 -17.46 -18.19
N GLY A 251 3.86 -18.06 -18.41
CA GLY A 251 2.61 -17.38 -18.73
C GLY A 251 1.87 -16.85 -17.50
N PHE A 252 0.64 -16.39 -17.71
CA PHE A 252 -0.23 -15.94 -16.62
C PHE A 252 -0.59 -17.08 -15.66
N GLY A 253 -0.37 -16.86 -14.36
CA GLY A 253 -0.72 -17.84 -13.32
C GLY A 253 -2.19 -18.19 -13.27
N PHE A 254 -3.06 -17.25 -13.67
CA PHE A 254 -4.49 -17.48 -13.83
C PHE A 254 -4.80 -18.67 -14.75
N VAL A 255 -4.13 -18.74 -15.90
CA VAL A 255 -4.37 -19.80 -16.89
C VAL A 255 -3.79 -21.12 -16.39
N ALA A 256 -2.58 -21.09 -15.83
CA ALA A 256 -1.93 -22.29 -15.30
C ALA A 256 -2.72 -22.92 -14.14
N ALA A 257 -3.20 -22.11 -13.20
CA ALA A 257 -4.03 -22.59 -12.10
C ALA A 257 -5.41 -23.06 -12.55
N HIS A 258 -6.00 -22.41 -13.57
CA HIS A 258 -7.30 -22.81 -14.12
C HIS A 258 -7.21 -24.21 -14.74
N ARG A 259 -6.14 -24.46 -15.51
CA ARG A 259 -5.85 -25.78 -16.11
C ARG A 259 -5.52 -26.82 -15.04
N GLY A 260 -4.75 -26.45 -14.02
CA GLY A 260 -4.41 -27.33 -12.91
C GLY A 260 -5.62 -27.77 -12.09
N MET A 261 -6.47 -26.82 -11.68
CA MET A 261 -7.69 -27.14 -10.94
C MET A 261 -8.67 -27.94 -11.81
N ALA A 262 -8.80 -27.62 -13.10
CA ALA A 262 -9.60 -28.42 -14.02
C ALA A 262 -9.13 -29.88 -14.07
N ALA A 263 -7.82 -30.13 -14.20
CA ALA A 263 -7.26 -31.48 -14.19
C ALA A 263 -7.51 -32.20 -12.84
N ALA A 264 -7.37 -31.49 -11.72
CA ALA A 264 -7.67 -32.04 -10.39
C ALA A 264 -9.16 -32.40 -10.25
N VAL A 265 -10.07 -31.54 -10.72
CA VAL A 265 -11.52 -31.80 -10.72
C VAL A 265 -11.86 -33.02 -11.58
N GLU A 266 -11.32 -33.13 -12.79
CA GLU A 266 -11.57 -34.29 -13.67
C GLU A 266 -11.09 -35.60 -13.04
N ALA A 267 -9.92 -35.61 -12.42
CA ALA A 267 -9.45 -36.76 -11.66
C ALA A 267 -10.35 -37.08 -10.46
N ALA A 268 -10.75 -36.06 -9.68
CA ALA A 268 -11.60 -36.24 -8.50
C ALA A 268 -13.00 -36.78 -8.84
N LYS A 269 -13.56 -36.44 -10.00
CA LYS A 269 -14.83 -37.00 -10.49
C LYS A 269 -14.78 -38.53 -10.59
N VAL A 270 -13.66 -39.08 -11.04
CA VAL A 270 -13.49 -40.52 -11.29
C VAL A 270 -12.97 -41.25 -10.06
N TYR A 271 -11.95 -40.70 -9.40
CA TYR A 271 -11.18 -41.39 -8.36
C TYR A 271 -11.41 -40.84 -6.95
N GLY A 272 -12.25 -39.82 -6.80
CA GLY A 272 -12.57 -39.18 -5.53
C GLY A 272 -11.62 -38.07 -5.10
N ILE A 273 -10.37 -38.08 -5.57
CA ILE A 273 -9.39 -37.04 -5.32
C ILE A 273 -8.58 -36.74 -6.59
N GLY A 274 -8.20 -35.48 -6.77
CA GLY A 274 -7.25 -35.07 -7.78
C GLY A 274 -6.34 -33.97 -7.25
N MET A 275 -5.11 -33.97 -7.70
CA MET A 275 -4.09 -33.01 -7.29
C MET A 275 -3.35 -32.47 -8.52
N ALA A 276 -3.01 -31.20 -8.51
CA ALA A 276 -2.18 -30.58 -9.53
C ALA A 276 -1.05 -29.76 -8.88
N SER A 277 0.18 -30.04 -9.29
CA SER A 277 1.34 -29.20 -8.99
C SER A 277 1.63 -28.32 -10.21
N VAL A 278 1.80 -27.01 -10.01
CA VAL A 278 2.07 -26.04 -11.06
C VAL A 278 3.42 -25.40 -10.82
N LYS A 279 4.26 -25.34 -11.87
CA LYS A 279 5.59 -24.68 -11.83
C LYS A 279 5.74 -23.67 -12.97
N HIS A 280 6.83 -22.91 -12.93
CA HIS A 280 7.18 -21.88 -13.92
C HIS A 280 6.00 -20.94 -14.20
N SER A 281 5.30 -20.52 -13.16
CA SER A 281 4.09 -19.71 -13.25
C SER A 281 4.34 -18.26 -12.82
N ASN A 282 3.26 -17.47 -12.84
CA ASN A 282 3.24 -16.09 -12.35
C ASN A 282 2.11 -15.91 -11.31
N HIS A 283 1.93 -14.68 -10.84
CA HIS A 283 0.82 -14.35 -9.94
C HIS A 283 -0.56 -14.70 -10.56
N PHE A 284 -1.41 -15.36 -9.78
CA PHE A 284 -2.72 -15.86 -10.22
C PHE A 284 -3.94 -15.13 -9.64
N GLY A 285 -3.76 -14.00 -8.96
CA GLY A 285 -4.87 -13.25 -8.35
C GLY A 285 -5.27 -13.74 -6.95
N MET A 286 -6.53 -13.53 -6.63
CA MET A 286 -7.20 -13.98 -5.38
C MET A 286 -7.44 -15.50 -5.43
N SER A 287 -6.99 -16.28 -4.45
CA SER A 287 -7.07 -17.75 -4.56
C SER A 287 -8.49 -18.30 -4.56
N ALA A 288 -9.44 -17.56 -3.97
CA ALA A 288 -10.85 -17.93 -3.93
C ALA A 288 -11.47 -18.20 -5.32
N TRP A 289 -10.95 -17.67 -6.43
CA TRP A 289 -11.50 -18.01 -7.76
C TRP A 289 -11.15 -19.46 -8.17
N ALA A 290 -9.99 -19.98 -7.79
CA ALA A 290 -9.62 -21.37 -8.02
C ALA A 290 -10.39 -22.32 -7.09
N VAL A 291 -10.67 -21.86 -5.85
CA VAL A 291 -11.61 -22.55 -4.94
C VAL A 291 -13.00 -22.62 -5.57
N GLN A 292 -13.51 -21.50 -6.10
CA GLN A 292 -14.82 -21.44 -6.76
C GLN A 292 -14.90 -22.43 -7.94
N GLN A 293 -13.84 -22.56 -8.74
CA GLN A 293 -13.80 -23.53 -9.84
C GLN A 293 -14.04 -24.98 -9.37
N ALA A 294 -13.59 -25.34 -8.16
CA ALA A 294 -13.88 -26.66 -7.58
C ALA A 294 -15.31 -26.74 -7.01
N LEU A 295 -15.79 -25.67 -6.37
CA LEU A 295 -17.16 -25.59 -5.84
C LEU A 295 -18.21 -25.70 -6.95
N ASP A 296 -17.96 -25.07 -8.10
CA ASP A 296 -18.83 -25.15 -9.28
C ASP A 296 -18.96 -26.59 -9.83
N ALA A 297 -18.04 -27.49 -9.43
CA ALA A 297 -18.05 -28.91 -9.75
C ALA A 297 -18.48 -29.81 -8.57
N ASP A 298 -19.08 -29.24 -7.52
CA ASP A 298 -19.46 -29.91 -6.28
C ASP A 298 -18.30 -30.60 -5.54
N MET A 299 -17.11 -30.01 -5.62
CA MET A 299 -15.89 -30.53 -4.98
C MET A 299 -15.46 -29.63 -3.82
N MET A 300 -14.88 -30.25 -2.79
CA MET A 300 -14.04 -29.55 -1.83
C MET A 300 -12.68 -29.23 -2.45
N SER A 301 -11.98 -28.22 -1.96
CA SER A 301 -10.65 -27.88 -2.47
C SER A 301 -9.65 -27.37 -1.43
N LEU A 302 -8.37 -27.57 -1.72
CA LEU A 302 -7.23 -26.90 -1.09
C LEU A 302 -6.41 -26.23 -2.19
N VAL A 303 -6.02 -24.97 -1.96
CA VAL A 303 -5.27 -24.15 -2.91
C VAL A 303 -4.12 -23.48 -2.17
N PHE A 304 -2.91 -23.76 -2.62
CA PHE A 304 -1.67 -23.17 -2.12
C PHE A 304 -0.91 -22.51 -3.26
N THR A 305 -0.21 -21.43 -2.95
CA THR A 305 0.77 -20.79 -3.83
C THR A 305 1.89 -20.26 -2.97
N ASN A 306 3.08 -20.05 -3.54
CA ASN A 306 4.09 -19.22 -2.89
C ASN A 306 4.15 -17.80 -3.49
N SER A 307 4.99 -16.92 -2.94
CA SER A 307 5.07 -15.50 -3.33
C SER A 307 6.41 -14.90 -2.99
N SER A 308 6.68 -13.71 -3.52
CA SER A 308 7.89 -12.94 -3.22
C SER A 308 8.06 -12.62 -1.73
N PRO A 309 9.30 -12.47 -1.24
CA PRO A 309 9.60 -12.20 0.17
C PRO A 309 8.86 -10.96 0.71
N ALA A 310 8.20 -11.13 1.86
CA ALA A 310 7.45 -10.08 2.54
C ALA A 310 7.42 -10.23 4.07
N LEU A 311 7.50 -11.47 4.59
CA LEU A 311 7.48 -11.79 6.02
C LEU A 311 8.84 -12.36 6.48
N PRO A 312 9.23 -12.12 7.74
CA PRO A 312 10.32 -12.84 8.36
C PRO A 312 9.86 -14.20 8.86
N ALA A 313 10.76 -15.19 8.83
CA ALA A 313 10.60 -16.37 9.67
C ALA A 313 10.50 -15.93 11.14
N TRP A 314 9.65 -16.58 11.93
CA TRP A 314 9.48 -16.19 13.33
C TRP A 314 10.82 -16.24 14.08
N GLY A 315 11.17 -15.14 14.74
CA GLY A 315 12.49 -14.94 15.37
C GLY A 315 13.54 -14.28 14.48
N GLY A 316 13.27 -14.11 13.18
CA GLY A 316 14.09 -13.35 12.24
C GLY A 316 13.57 -11.92 12.00
N ARG A 317 14.34 -11.14 11.24
CA ARG A 317 13.99 -9.76 10.82
C ARG A 317 14.12 -9.51 9.32
N GLU A 318 14.57 -10.50 8.57
CA GLU A 318 14.77 -10.42 7.12
C GLU A 318 13.46 -10.76 6.39
N LYS A 319 13.17 -10.07 5.27
CA LYS A 319 12.09 -10.47 4.37
C LYS A 319 12.52 -11.74 3.64
N LEU A 320 11.99 -12.88 4.05
CA LEU A 320 12.36 -14.18 3.48
C LEU A 320 11.17 -14.89 2.87
N MET A 321 10.06 -14.98 3.62
CA MET A 321 8.91 -15.78 3.23
C MET A 321 7.82 -14.94 2.58
N GLY A 322 6.98 -15.58 1.77
CA GLY A 322 5.84 -14.95 1.13
C GLY A 322 4.65 -14.65 2.07
N VAL A 323 3.76 -13.77 1.64
CA VAL A 323 2.41 -13.59 2.24
C VAL A 323 1.36 -14.45 1.54
N SER A 324 1.82 -15.45 0.81
CA SER A 324 1.00 -16.28 -0.07
C SER A 324 -0.19 -16.89 0.67
N PRO A 325 -1.39 -16.84 0.07
CA PRO A 325 -2.59 -17.26 0.75
C PRO A 325 -2.66 -18.77 0.92
N ILE A 326 -3.33 -19.17 2.01
CA ILE A 326 -3.95 -20.48 2.13
C ILE A 326 -5.41 -20.29 1.78
N ALA A 327 -5.88 -21.04 0.79
CA ALA A 327 -7.28 -21.05 0.44
C ALA A 327 -7.85 -22.47 0.41
N CYS A 328 -9.11 -22.59 0.81
CA CYS A 328 -9.85 -23.85 0.73
C CYS A 328 -11.35 -23.58 0.68
N GLY A 329 -12.11 -24.56 0.21
CA GLY A 329 -13.55 -24.44 0.21
C GLY A 329 -14.29 -25.77 0.20
N ALA A 330 -15.57 -25.68 0.53
CA ALA A 330 -16.50 -26.80 0.51
C ALA A 330 -17.91 -26.32 0.11
N PRO A 331 -18.65 -27.11 -0.69
CA PRO A 331 -19.98 -26.72 -1.15
C PRO A 331 -20.96 -26.65 0.02
N GLY A 332 -21.68 -25.54 0.09
CA GLY A 332 -22.79 -25.32 1.02
C GLY A 332 -24.07 -25.98 0.52
N LYS A 333 -25.16 -25.78 1.25
CA LYS A 333 -26.50 -26.21 0.82
C LYS A 333 -26.99 -25.43 -0.39
N ASP A 334 -26.64 -24.15 -0.42
CA ASP A 334 -26.75 -23.25 -1.55
C ASP A 334 -25.48 -22.39 -1.65
N ALA A 335 -25.30 -21.71 -2.79
CA ALA A 335 -24.12 -20.89 -3.04
C ALA A 335 -23.88 -19.76 -2.01
N SER A 336 -24.91 -19.36 -1.26
CA SER A 336 -24.77 -18.35 -0.20
C SER A 336 -24.26 -18.91 1.13
N SER A 337 -24.16 -20.23 1.23
CA SER A 337 -23.64 -20.98 2.36
C SER A 337 -22.34 -21.72 2.04
N ASP A 338 -21.77 -21.52 0.86
CA ASP A 338 -20.47 -22.07 0.47
C ASP A 338 -19.40 -21.60 1.47
N PHE A 339 -18.62 -22.55 1.96
CA PHE A 339 -17.44 -22.25 2.76
C PHE A 339 -16.29 -21.87 1.84
N ILE A 340 -15.78 -20.64 1.95
CA ILE A 340 -14.58 -20.20 1.25
C ILE A 340 -13.66 -19.49 2.24
N LEU A 341 -12.51 -20.12 2.50
CA LEU A 341 -11.40 -19.48 3.18
C LEU A 341 -10.39 -19.01 2.12
N ASP A 342 -10.02 -17.74 2.16
CA ASP A 342 -8.90 -17.19 1.39
C ASP A 342 -8.18 -16.16 2.26
N MET A 343 -7.01 -16.52 2.80
CA MET A 343 -6.31 -15.68 3.78
C MET A 343 -4.80 -15.68 3.58
N ALA A 344 -4.19 -14.49 3.69
CA ALA A 344 -2.75 -14.34 3.82
C ALA A 344 -2.30 -14.53 5.28
N PRO A 345 -1.14 -15.17 5.55
CA PRO A 345 -0.67 -15.44 6.91
C PRO A 345 -0.01 -14.23 7.60
N SER A 346 -0.43 -13.00 7.30
CA SER A 346 0.10 -11.77 7.91
C SER A 346 -0.84 -11.21 8.97
N VAL A 347 -0.30 -10.64 10.06
CA VAL A 347 -1.12 -10.03 11.14
C VAL A 347 -1.98 -8.89 10.61
N ALA A 348 -1.41 -8.08 9.72
CA ALA A 348 -2.08 -6.95 9.09
C ALA A 348 -1.55 -6.76 7.67
N ALA A 349 -2.42 -6.30 6.77
CA ALA A 349 -1.99 -5.85 5.45
C ALA A 349 -1.21 -4.54 5.57
N ARG A 350 -0.17 -4.34 4.73
CA ARG A 350 0.62 -3.08 4.67
C ARG A 350 -0.27 -1.85 4.53
N GLY A 351 -1.40 -1.97 3.83
CA GLY A 351 -2.40 -0.89 3.68
C GLY A 351 -2.95 -0.34 5.01
N LYS A 352 -3.09 -1.19 6.04
CA LYS A 352 -3.50 -0.73 7.38
C LYS A 352 -2.42 0.14 8.05
N ILE A 353 -1.15 -0.18 7.85
CA ILE A 353 -0.03 0.62 8.35
C ILE A 353 0.05 1.95 7.58
N TYR A 354 -0.08 1.95 6.25
CA TYR A 354 -0.19 3.19 5.48
C TYR A 354 -1.36 4.07 5.95
N LYS A 355 -2.50 3.47 6.30
CA LYS A 355 -3.66 4.20 6.84
C LYS A 355 -3.37 4.78 8.22
N ALA A 356 -2.75 4.03 9.12
CA ALA A 356 -2.33 4.52 10.43
C ALA A 356 -1.31 5.68 10.30
N LYS A 357 -0.31 5.54 9.42
CA LYS A 357 0.64 6.60 9.06
C LYS A 357 -0.06 7.88 8.63
N ARG A 358 -1.01 7.78 7.69
CA ARG A 358 -1.79 8.94 7.19
C ARG A 358 -2.61 9.62 8.29
N ARG A 359 -3.05 8.86 9.30
CA ARG A 359 -3.88 9.35 10.41
C ARG A 359 -3.06 9.83 11.61
N GLY A 360 -1.73 9.68 11.57
CA GLY A 360 -0.89 9.91 12.74
C GLY A 360 -1.21 8.97 13.91
N GLU A 361 -1.79 7.80 13.62
CA GLU A 361 -2.15 6.79 14.61
C GLU A 361 -0.99 5.82 14.83
N LYS A 362 -0.82 5.37 16.08
CA LYS A 362 0.06 4.26 16.40
C LYS A 362 -0.51 2.93 15.90
N ILE A 363 0.35 1.98 15.56
CA ILE A 363 -0.04 0.59 15.29
C ILE A 363 0.22 -0.30 16.51
N PRO A 364 -0.49 -1.43 16.66
CA PRO A 364 -0.14 -2.44 17.66
C PRO A 364 1.30 -2.95 17.48
N LEU A 365 2.00 -3.18 18.60
CA LEU A 365 3.41 -3.61 18.63
C LEU A 365 3.65 -4.98 17.99
N ASP A 366 2.62 -5.81 17.86
CA ASP A 366 2.69 -7.15 17.29
C ASP A 366 2.47 -7.17 15.76
N TRP A 367 2.31 -6.01 15.12
CA TRP A 367 2.10 -5.94 13.67
C TRP A 367 3.39 -5.98 12.86
N ALA A 368 4.45 -5.34 13.33
CA ALA A 368 5.66 -5.12 12.54
C ALA A 368 6.92 -4.90 13.40
N LEU A 369 8.06 -5.10 12.75
CA LEU A 369 9.38 -4.72 13.25
C LEU A 369 9.91 -3.52 12.45
N ASP A 370 10.76 -2.70 13.07
CA ASP A 370 11.55 -1.65 12.41
C ASP A 370 12.73 -2.24 11.59
N SER A 371 13.59 -1.38 11.04
CA SER A 371 14.78 -1.78 10.28
C SER A 371 15.82 -2.54 11.12
N GLU A 372 15.83 -2.32 12.43
CA GLU A 372 16.72 -3.00 13.38
C GLU A 372 16.13 -4.33 13.87
N GLY A 373 14.87 -4.63 13.54
CA GLY A 373 14.17 -5.84 13.97
C GLY A 373 13.49 -5.71 15.33
N ARG A 374 13.29 -4.50 15.84
CA ARG A 374 12.58 -4.25 17.10
C ARG A 374 11.08 -4.05 16.84
N PRO A 375 10.18 -4.56 17.71
CA PRO A 375 8.76 -4.23 17.65
C PRO A 375 8.54 -2.72 17.65
N THR A 376 7.64 -2.23 16.80
CA THR A 376 7.37 -0.79 16.66
C THR A 376 5.88 -0.50 16.59
N ASP A 377 5.48 0.60 17.23
CA ASP A 377 4.14 1.18 17.15
C ASP A 377 4.10 2.40 16.19
N ASP A 378 5.25 2.78 15.62
CA ASP A 378 5.38 3.83 14.62
C ASP A 378 5.16 3.25 13.21
N PRO A 379 4.11 3.71 12.49
CA PRO A 379 3.86 3.31 11.11
C PRO A 379 5.03 3.59 10.14
N GLU A 380 5.81 4.65 10.34
CA GLU A 380 6.96 4.96 9.45
C GLU A 380 8.05 3.90 9.61
N ALA A 381 8.50 3.69 10.84
CA ALA A 381 9.47 2.65 11.17
C ALA A 381 9.00 1.27 10.68
N ALA A 382 7.73 0.93 10.86
CA ALA A 382 7.15 -0.33 10.41
C ALA A 382 7.19 -0.50 8.88
N LEU A 383 7.00 0.57 8.11
CA LEU A 383 7.06 0.53 6.65
C LEU A 383 8.49 0.32 6.14
N GLY A 384 9.48 0.82 6.87
CA GLY A 384 10.91 0.60 6.63
C GLY A 384 11.41 -0.79 7.03
N GLY A 385 10.74 -1.45 7.98
CA GLY A 385 11.06 -2.81 8.41
C GLY A 385 10.21 -3.90 7.75
N VAL A 386 9.69 -4.81 8.58
CA VAL A 386 8.98 -6.04 8.15
C VAL A 386 7.70 -6.26 8.93
N MET A 387 6.67 -6.78 8.26
CA MET A 387 5.42 -7.17 8.94
C MET A 387 5.57 -8.56 9.55
N LEU A 388 4.92 -8.81 10.69
CA LEU A 388 4.99 -10.09 11.38
C LEU A 388 3.92 -11.08 10.88
N PRO A 389 4.21 -12.39 10.93
CA PRO A 389 3.23 -13.44 10.62
C PRO A 389 2.11 -13.52 11.66
N MET A 390 0.89 -13.83 11.21
CA MET A 390 -0.28 -13.96 12.09
C MET A 390 -0.10 -15.07 13.13
N GLY A 391 -0.48 -14.84 14.39
CA GLY A 391 -0.31 -15.85 15.44
C GLY A 391 1.15 -16.28 15.67
N GLY A 392 2.11 -15.41 15.33
CA GLY A 392 3.54 -15.60 15.57
C GLY A 392 4.11 -16.84 14.86
N PRO A 393 4.69 -17.82 15.60
CA PRO A 393 5.25 -19.03 15.00
C PRO A 393 4.27 -19.80 14.10
N LYS A 394 2.96 -19.74 14.38
CA LYS A 394 1.95 -20.46 13.59
C LYS A 394 1.82 -19.89 12.19
N GLY A 395 1.67 -18.57 12.02
CA GLY A 395 1.62 -17.93 10.71
C GLY A 395 2.94 -18.08 9.96
N SER A 396 4.08 -18.07 10.67
CA SER A 396 5.37 -18.37 10.07
C SER A 396 5.40 -19.78 9.49
N ALA A 397 4.92 -20.78 10.24
CA ALA A 397 4.85 -22.16 9.77
C ALA A 397 3.91 -22.32 8.56
N LEU A 398 2.77 -21.62 8.56
CA LEU A 398 1.85 -21.60 7.42
C LEU A 398 2.50 -21.00 6.16
N SER A 399 3.28 -19.93 6.31
CA SER A 399 4.03 -19.33 5.20
C SER A 399 5.13 -20.25 4.68
N ILE A 400 5.86 -20.95 5.55
CA ILE A 400 6.85 -21.97 5.15
C ILE A 400 6.17 -23.14 4.42
N MET A 401 5.01 -23.59 4.91
CA MET A 401 4.23 -24.64 4.26
C MET A 401 3.91 -24.27 2.80
N MET A 402 3.60 -23.00 2.52
CA MET A 402 3.35 -22.54 1.15
C MET A 402 4.57 -22.71 0.23
N ASP A 403 5.77 -22.41 0.72
CA ASP A 403 7.01 -22.65 -0.02
C ASP A 403 7.28 -24.15 -0.21
N VAL A 404 6.99 -24.98 0.80
CA VAL A 404 7.16 -26.44 0.69
C VAL A 404 6.25 -27.02 -0.40
N PHE A 405 4.94 -26.72 -0.35
CA PHE A 405 3.97 -27.31 -1.28
C PHE A 405 3.98 -26.66 -2.67
N SER A 406 4.30 -25.38 -2.75
CA SER A 406 4.14 -24.62 -4.00
C SER A 406 5.46 -24.27 -4.67
N GLY A 407 6.57 -24.16 -3.93
CA GLY A 407 7.90 -23.93 -4.51
C GLY A 407 8.71 -25.21 -4.60
N VAL A 408 9.07 -25.79 -3.46
CA VAL A 408 9.93 -26.98 -3.36
C VAL A 408 9.33 -28.18 -4.08
N LEU A 409 8.06 -28.50 -3.82
CA LEU A 409 7.39 -29.66 -4.42
C LEU A 409 7.17 -29.50 -5.94
N SER A 410 6.88 -28.28 -6.40
CA SER A 410 6.61 -28.02 -7.82
C SER A 410 7.88 -27.91 -8.66
N GLY A 411 9.01 -27.57 -8.04
CA GLY A 411 10.26 -27.25 -8.72
C GLY A 411 10.37 -25.79 -9.15
N SER A 412 9.48 -24.90 -8.68
CA SER A 412 9.61 -23.45 -8.85
C SER A 412 10.47 -22.82 -7.76
N ALA A 413 10.78 -21.52 -7.91
CA ALA A 413 11.50 -20.74 -6.92
C ALA A 413 10.85 -20.83 -5.53
N TYR A 414 11.70 -20.82 -4.49
CA TYR A 414 11.31 -20.91 -3.07
C TYR A 414 12.33 -20.14 -2.21
N ALA A 415 12.14 -20.07 -0.89
CA ALA A 415 13.10 -19.48 0.04
C ALA A 415 13.52 -18.04 -0.34
N GLY A 416 12.55 -17.24 -0.78
CA GLY A 416 12.76 -15.83 -1.14
C GLY A 416 13.24 -15.57 -2.57
N HIS A 417 13.32 -16.59 -3.42
CA HIS A 417 13.73 -16.42 -4.81
C HIS A 417 12.59 -16.03 -5.76
N VAL A 418 11.33 -16.11 -5.33
CA VAL A 418 10.16 -15.68 -6.13
C VAL A 418 10.22 -14.17 -6.38
N THR A 419 10.10 -13.75 -7.64
CA THR A 419 10.13 -12.33 -8.00
C THR A 419 8.78 -11.66 -7.78
N ASN A 420 8.80 -10.43 -7.29
CA ASN A 420 7.60 -9.66 -7.02
C ASN A 420 6.87 -9.35 -8.36
N PRO A 421 5.53 -9.47 -8.43
CA PRO A 421 4.79 -9.15 -9.65
C PRO A 421 4.84 -7.67 -10.06
N TYR A 422 5.31 -6.75 -9.22
CA TYR A 422 5.60 -5.35 -9.56
C TYR A 422 7.05 -5.11 -10.00
N ASP A 423 7.91 -6.14 -9.94
CA ASP A 423 9.32 -6.08 -10.36
C ASP A 423 9.46 -6.74 -11.74
N PRO A 424 9.59 -5.97 -12.84
CA PRO A 424 9.65 -6.51 -14.18
C PRO A 424 11.08 -6.89 -14.61
N SER A 425 12.04 -6.99 -13.68
CA SER A 425 13.45 -7.27 -14.01
C SER A 425 13.74 -8.72 -14.40
N ARG A 426 12.91 -9.67 -13.94
CA ARG A 426 13.08 -11.10 -14.22
C ARG A 426 11.75 -11.88 -14.08
N PRO A 427 11.67 -13.11 -14.61
CA PRO A 427 10.52 -13.99 -14.41
C PRO A 427 10.16 -14.20 -12.93
N ALA A 428 8.88 -14.43 -12.65
CA ALA A 428 8.40 -14.61 -11.28
C ALA A 428 8.77 -15.97 -10.70
N ASP A 429 8.63 -17.01 -11.53
CA ASP A 429 8.82 -18.42 -11.18
C ASP A 429 8.06 -18.82 -9.90
N VAL A 430 6.77 -18.47 -9.90
CA VAL A 430 5.82 -18.86 -8.85
C VAL A 430 5.38 -20.30 -9.10
N GLY A 431 5.18 -21.08 -8.04
CA GLY A 431 4.46 -22.34 -8.16
C GLY A 431 3.18 -22.37 -7.33
N HIS A 432 2.32 -23.33 -7.66
CA HIS A 432 1.00 -23.52 -7.06
C HIS A 432 0.74 -25.01 -6.79
N PHE A 433 -0.09 -25.30 -5.80
CA PHE A 433 -0.54 -26.65 -5.50
C PHE A 433 -2.05 -26.65 -5.27
N LEU A 434 -2.76 -27.49 -6.02
CA LEU A 434 -4.21 -27.48 -6.11
C LEU A 434 -4.73 -28.88 -5.82
N VAL A 435 -5.77 -28.99 -5.01
CA VAL A 435 -6.41 -30.27 -4.67
C VAL A 435 -7.90 -30.12 -4.83
N ALA A 436 -8.53 -31.10 -5.46
CA ALA A 436 -9.98 -31.28 -5.50
C ALA A 436 -10.35 -32.61 -4.83
N ILE A 437 -11.35 -32.60 -3.96
CA ILE A 437 -11.80 -33.75 -3.19
C ILE A 437 -13.31 -33.87 -3.33
N LYS A 438 -13.78 -35.05 -3.71
CA LYS A 438 -15.19 -35.34 -3.86
C LYS A 438 -15.82 -35.53 -2.46
N PRO A 439 -16.82 -34.73 -2.06
CA PRO A 439 -17.40 -34.85 -0.72
C PRO A 439 -18.26 -36.10 -0.55
N ASP A 440 -18.80 -36.65 -1.66
CA ASP A 440 -19.74 -37.78 -1.64
C ASP A 440 -19.08 -39.17 -1.48
N LEU A 441 -17.80 -39.21 -1.14
CA LEU A 441 -17.05 -40.46 -0.92
C LEU A 441 -17.45 -41.18 0.37
N PHE A 442 -17.91 -40.42 1.37
CA PHE A 442 -18.19 -40.92 2.72
C PHE A 442 -19.67 -40.81 3.12
N MET A 443 -20.43 -39.97 2.43
CA MET A 443 -21.86 -39.73 2.62
C MET A 443 -22.48 -39.21 1.32
N SER A 444 -23.80 -39.11 1.21
CA SER A 444 -24.39 -38.48 0.02
C SER A 444 -24.07 -36.98 0.00
N LEU A 445 -24.04 -36.38 -1.20
CA LEU A 445 -23.86 -34.93 -1.34
C LEU A 445 -24.95 -34.14 -0.59
N ASP A 446 -26.19 -34.63 -0.58
CA ASP A 446 -27.29 -34.01 0.16
C ASP A 446 -27.08 -34.06 1.68
N GLU A 447 -26.58 -35.18 2.22
CA GLU A 447 -26.22 -35.25 3.64
C GLU A 447 -25.07 -34.29 3.96
N PHE A 448 -24.02 -34.28 3.14
CA PHE A 448 -22.90 -33.36 3.28
C PHE A 448 -23.36 -31.90 3.34
N ARG A 449 -24.18 -31.48 2.36
CA ARG A 449 -24.76 -30.14 2.28
C ARG A 449 -25.65 -29.81 3.48
N GLY A 450 -26.42 -30.77 3.97
CA GLY A 450 -27.21 -30.62 5.20
C GLY A 450 -26.34 -30.37 6.44
N ARG A 451 -25.19 -31.04 6.55
CA ARG A 451 -24.22 -30.85 7.64
C ARG A 451 -23.49 -29.51 7.51
N MET A 452 -23.16 -29.08 6.29
CA MET A 452 -22.59 -27.76 6.02
C MET A 452 -23.56 -26.64 6.40
N GLN A 453 -24.85 -26.78 6.07
CA GLN A 453 -25.89 -25.84 6.50
C GLN A 453 -25.96 -25.74 8.03
N TYR A 454 -25.98 -26.89 8.72
CA TYR A 454 -26.00 -26.91 10.17
C TYR A 454 -24.74 -26.24 10.76
N LEU A 455 -23.56 -26.49 10.20
CA LEU A 455 -22.32 -25.83 10.62
C LEU A 455 -22.40 -24.31 10.45
N TYR A 456 -22.86 -23.83 9.29
CA TYR A 456 -23.09 -22.42 9.02
C TYR A 456 -24.01 -21.80 10.10
N GLU A 457 -25.20 -22.37 10.29
CA GLU A 457 -26.20 -21.89 11.27
C GLU A 457 -25.65 -21.84 12.70
N ARG A 458 -24.87 -22.86 13.10
CA ARG A 458 -24.24 -22.92 14.43
C ARG A 458 -23.17 -21.87 14.62
N VAL A 459 -22.37 -21.58 13.60
CA VAL A 459 -21.30 -20.57 13.66
C VAL A 459 -21.91 -19.16 13.70
N VAL A 460 -22.75 -18.82 12.73
CA VAL A 460 -23.32 -17.46 12.63
C VAL A 460 -24.34 -17.16 13.73
N GLY A 461 -25.01 -18.20 14.26
CA GLY A 461 -25.95 -18.12 15.37
C GLY A 461 -25.33 -18.26 16.76
N SER A 462 -23.99 -18.34 16.87
CA SER A 462 -23.30 -18.42 18.15
C SER A 462 -23.48 -17.16 18.99
N GLN A 463 -23.25 -17.26 20.30
CA GLN A 463 -23.27 -16.10 21.19
C GLN A 463 -22.18 -15.10 20.77
N LYS A 464 -22.60 -13.86 20.54
CA LYS A 464 -21.73 -12.77 20.09
C LYS A 464 -20.92 -12.24 21.27
N MET A 465 -19.67 -11.87 21.01
CA MET A 465 -18.87 -11.11 21.96
C MET A 465 -19.41 -9.68 22.13
N ALA A 466 -19.05 -9.00 23.22
CA ALA A 466 -19.45 -7.62 23.46
C ALA A 466 -19.02 -6.70 22.30
N GLY A 467 -19.96 -5.84 21.84
CA GLY A 467 -19.71 -4.90 20.75
C GLY A 467 -19.69 -5.52 19.34
N VAL A 468 -20.04 -6.79 19.18
CA VAL A 468 -20.18 -7.44 17.86
C VAL A 468 -21.65 -7.60 17.49
N ASP A 469 -22.03 -7.03 16.34
CA ASP A 469 -23.41 -7.07 15.83
C ASP A 469 -23.75 -8.39 15.14
N ARG A 470 -22.77 -8.97 14.42
CA ARG A 470 -22.95 -10.18 13.60
C ARG A 470 -21.66 -10.99 13.53
N ILE A 471 -21.81 -12.32 13.52
CA ILE A 471 -20.75 -13.27 13.18
C ILE A 471 -20.93 -13.66 11.70
N TYR A 472 -19.84 -13.67 10.94
CA TYR A 472 -19.83 -14.07 9.54
C TYR A 472 -19.19 -15.45 9.39
N PHE A 473 -19.70 -16.23 8.43
CA PHE A 473 -19.05 -17.45 8.00
C PHE A 473 -17.93 -17.13 6.99
N PRO A 474 -16.83 -17.92 6.91
CA PRO A 474 -15.75 -17.64 5.96
C PRO A 474 -16.25 -17.62 4.51
N GLY A 475 -16.00 -16.49 3.82
CA GLY A 475 -16.46 -16.21 2.46
C GLY A 475 -17.74 -15.38 2.38
N GLU A 476 -18.51 -15.29 3.48
CA GLU A 476 -19.81 -14.61 3.48
C GLU A 476 -19.67 -13.09 3.26
N ILE A 477 -18.61 -12.47 3.79
CA ILE A 477 -18.32 -11.04 3.61
C ILE A 477 -18.12 -10.73 2.12
N GLU A 478 -17.31 -11.54 1.45
CA GLU A 478 -16.98 -11.43 0.03
C GLU A 478 -18.21 -11.71 -0.84
N GLN A 479 -19.03 -12.71 -0.50
CA GLN A 479 -20.27 -13.04 -1.21
C GLN A 479 -21.34 -11.94 -1.07
N ILE A 480 -21.46 -11.31 0.09
CA ILE A 480 -22.34 -10.13 0.29
C ILE A 480 -21.84 -8.98 -0.59
N THR A 481 -20.53 -8.68 -0.52
CA THR A 481 -19.91 -7.60 -1.29
C THR A 481 -20.07 -7.80 -2.79
N GLN A 482 -19.91 -9.04 -3.27
CA GLN A 482 -20.13 -9.41 -4.66
C GLN A 482 -21.55 -9.08 -5.11
N ARG A 483 -22.57 -9.54 -4.39
CA ARG A 483 -23.98 -9.24 -4.73
C ARG A 483 -24.25 -7.74 -4.77
N GLU A 484 -23.68 -6.98 -3.83
CA GLU A 484 -23.81 -5.53 -3.81
C GLU A 484 -23.14 -4.86 -5.02
N ARG A 485 -21.90 -5.24 -5.35
CA ARG A 485 -21.13 -4.66 -6.46
C ARG A 485 -21.59 -5.14 -7.84
N GLU A 486 -22.25 -6.29 -7.93
CA GLU A 486 -22.92 -6.75 -9.15
C GLU A 486 -24.06 -5.79 -9.55
N VAL A 487 -24.78 -5.23 -8.57
CA VAL A 487 -25.88 -4.29 -8.81
C VAL A 487 -25.38 -2.84 -8.88
N LYS A 488 -24.53 -2.43 -7.93
CA LYS A 488 -24.10 -1.03 -7.77
C LYS A 488 -22.91 -0.65 -8.66
N GLY A 489 -22.21 -1.64 -9.21
CA GLY A 489 -20.93 -1.47 -9.89
C GLY A 489 -19.73 -1.59 -8.94
N ILE A 490 -18.56 -1.79 -9.54
CA ILE A 490 -17.26 -1.83 -8.88
C ILE A 490 -16.81 -0.39 -8.62
N PRO A 491 -16.54 -0.02 -7.36
CA PRO A 491 -16.17 1.33 -7.01
C PRO A 491 -14.66 1.57 -7.21
N LEU A 492 -14.29 2.51 -8.06
CA LEU A 492 -12.90 2.90 -8.34
C LEU A 492 -12.64 4.36 -8.02
N VAL A 493 -11.38 4.71 -7.76
CA VAL A 493 -10.96 6.13 -7.74
C VAL A 493 -10.50 6.59 -9.13
N GLN A 494 -10.50 7.90 -9.38
CA GLN A 494 -10.13 8.46 -10.68
C GLN A 494 -8.73 8.00 -11.14
N ALA A 495 -7.77 7.94 -10.22
CA ALA A 495 -6.40 7.50 -10.53
C ALA A 495 -6.32 6.05 -11.04
N GLU A 496 -7.21 5.17 -10.55
CA GLU A 496 -7.31 3.78 -11.01
C GLU A 496 -7.90 3.72 -12.42
N ILE A 497 -8.94 4.51 -12.68
CA ILE A 497 -9.55 4.64 -14.01
C ILE A 497 -8.55 5.19 -15.02
N ASP A 498 -7.81 6.23 -14.67
CA ASP A 498 -6.80 6.86 -15.53
C ASP A 498 -5.70 5.86 -15.90
N ALA A 499 -5.19 5.09 -14.93
CA ALA A 499 -4.18 4.06 -15.18
C ALA A 499 -4.67 2.95 -16.11
N LEU A 500 -5.92 2.50 -15.94
CA LEU A 500 -6.54 1.50 -16.82
C LEU A 500 -6.76 2.05 -18.24
N ASN A 501 -7.22 3.30 -18.35
CA ASN A 501 -7.43 3.98 -19.62
C ASN A 501 -6.13 4.26 -20.37
N GLU A 502 -5.03 4.51 -19.64
CA GLU A 502 -3.70 4.63 -20.24
C GLU A 502 -3.31 3.32 -20.93
N GLU A 503 -3.45 2.17 -20.25
CA GLU A 503 -3.18 0.87 -20.86
C GLU A 503 -4.12 0.56 -22.03
N ALA A 504 -5.40 0.92 -21.93
CA ALA A 504 -6.36 0.78 -23.04
C ALA A 504 -5.93 1.60 -24.27
N SER A 505 -5.47 2.83 -24.07
CA SER A 505 -5.04 3.72 -25.15
C SER A 505 -3.85 3.16 -25.94
N ARG A 506 -2.92 2.47 -25.24
CA ARG A 506 -1.73 1.85 -25.84
C ARG A 506 -2.09 0.76 -26.85
N VAL A 507 -3.27 0.16 -26.73
CA VAL A 507 -3.77 -0.89 -27.64
C VAL A 507 -4.97 -0.43 -28.47
N SER A 508 -5.27 0.87 -28.50
CA SER A 508 -6.43 1.43 -29.20
C SER A 508 -7.79 0.86 -28.74
N ALA A 509 -7.87 0.38 -27.49
CA ALA A 509 -9.10 -0.06 -26.87
C ALA A 509 -9.93 1.15 -26.40
N ARG A 510 -11.25 0.99 -26.36
CA ARG A 510 -12.15 2.07 -25.92
C ARG A 510 -12.00 2.26 -24.40
N PRO A 511 -11.89 3.52 -23.90
CA PRO A 511 -11.76 3.78 -22.48
C PRO A 511 -12.95 3.25 -21.67
N LEU A 512 -12.72 3.07 -20.38
CA LEU A 512 -13.67 2.58 -19.40
C LEU A 512 -14.90 3.48 -19.35
N GLN A 513 -16.08 2.89 -19.51
CA GLN A 513 -17.34 3.58 -19.27
C GLN A 513 -17.76 3.44 -17.81
N THR A 514 -18.09 4.59 -17.21
CA THR A 514 -18.57 4.70 -15.84
C THR A 514 -20.10 4.67 -15.82
N MET A 515 -20.69 4.27 -14.70
CA MET A 515 -22.15 4.22 -14.51
C MET A 515 -22.76 5.58 -14.19
#